data_AF-A0A961JKU5-F1
#
_entry.id   AF-A0A961JKU5-F1
#
_cell.length_a   1.000
_cell.length_b   1.000
_cell.length_c   1.000
_cell.angle_alpha   90.00
_cell.angle_beta   90.00
_cell.angle_gamma   90.00
#
_symmetry.space_group_name_H-M   'P 1'
#
loop_
_entity.id
_entity.type
_entity.pdbx_description
1 polymer ?
#
loop_
_entity_poly.entity_id
_entity_poly.type
_entity_poly.pdbx_seq_one_letter_code
_entity_poly.pdbx_strand_id
1 'polypeptide(L)'
;TSHLVDWNFIAVSKTLYDGLSPENQQKLTDAAWAAADFGRANQLKKEDELVAFLKDKGLSIYEPDVAAFRSAVQAAYLGSDYAKTWPEGALDKINALGN
;
A
#
# COMPACT_ATOMS: atom_id res chain seq x y z
N THR A 1 -7.10 13.09 3.72
CA THR A 1 -6.16 13.21 2.58
C THR A 1 -5.94 11.88 1.89
N SER A 2 -6.00 10.74 2.60
CA SER A 2 -5.69 9.42 2.01
C SER A 2 -4.36 9.45 1.25
N HIS A 3 -3.38 10.10 1.86
CA HIS A 3 -2.17 10.61 1.21
C HIS A 3 -1.16 9.51 0.87
N LEU A 4 -1.33 8.33 1.46
CA LEU A 4 -0.64 7.11 1.10
C LEU A 4 -1.61 5.95 1.30
N VAL A 5 -2.00 5.27 0.22
CA VAL A 5 -2.62 3.95 0.31
C VAL A 5 -1.49 2.97 0.55
N ASP A 6 -1.13 2.81 1.83
CA ASP A 6 0.10 2.14 2.23
C ASP A 6 0.04 0.62 2.02
N TRP A 7 1.19 -0.01 1.88
CA TRP A 7 1.31 -1.45 1.70
C TRP A 7 2.54 -2.02 2.41
N ASN A 8 2.49 -3.33 2.67
CA ASN A 8 3.63 -4.07 3.19
C ASN A 8 3.98 -5.24 2.25
N PHE A 9 5.24 -5.66 2.30
CA PHE A 9 5.71 -6.87 1.65
C PHE A 9 5.88 -7.98 2.68
N ILE A 10 5.43 -9.19 2.35
CA ILE A 10 5.83 -10.39 3.08
C ILE A 10 7.22 -10.77 2.59
N ALA A 11 8.25 -10.38 3.34
CA ALA A 11 9.63 -10.71 3.02
C ALA A 11 10.05 -12.04 3.65
N VAL A 12 10.79 -12.85 2.89
CA VAL A 12 11.41 -14.09 3.37
C VAL A 12 12.90 -14.07 3.03
N SER A 13 13.72 -14.72 3.86
CA SER A 13 15.14 -14.93 3.56
C SER A 13 15.28 -15.69 2.24
N LYS A 14 16.05 -15.12 1.31
CA LYS A 14 16.34 -15.78 0.03
C LYS A 14 17.05 -17.11 0.22
N THR A 15 18.04 -17.19 1.11
CA THR A 15 18.76 -18.43 1.40
C THR A 15 17.84 -19.53 1.92
N LEU A 16 16.86 -19.16 2.76
CA LEU A 16 15.85 -20.11 3.23
C LEU A 16 14.97 -20.57 2.07
N TYR A 17 14.44 -19.62 1.29
CA TYR A 17 13.53 -19.92 0.18
C TYR A 17 14.19 -20.81 -0.88
N ASP A 18 15.41 -20.47 -1.29
CA ASP A 18 16.18 -21.24 -2.27
C ASP A 18 16.56 -22.64 -1.75
N GLY A 19 16.63 -22.82 -0.42
CA GLY A 19 16.90 -24.11 0.21
C GLY A 19 15.68 -25.04 0.32
N LEU A 20 14.47 -24.55 0.02
CA LEU A 20 13.25 -25.37 -0.02
C LEU A 20 13.17 -26.16 -1.34
N SER A 21 12.48 -27.31 -1.31
CA SER A 21 12.09 -27.99 -2.55
C SER A 21 11.15 -27.10 -3.38
N PRO A 22 11.06 -27.28 -4.71
CA PRO A 22 10.12 -26.53 -5.55
C PRO A 22 8.66 -26.61 -5.06
N GLU A 23 8.25 -27.78 -4.56
CA GLU A 23 6.92 -27.97 -3.97
C GLU A 23 6.71 -27.09 -2.73
N ASN A 24 7.70 -27.01 -1.85
CA ASN A 24 7.61 -26.21 -0.63
C ASN A 24 7.74 -24.71 -0.91
N GLN A 25 8.50 -24.30 -1.94
CA GLN A 25 8.52 -22.93 -2.44
C GLN A 25 7.13 -22.50 -2.90
N GLN A 26 6.46 -23.34 -3.69
CA GLN A 26 5.10 -23.08 -4.15
C GLN A 26 4.12 -22.97 -2.97
N LYS A 27 4.13 -23.93 -2.04
CA LYS A 27 3.26 -23.89 -0.85
C LYS A 27 3.46 -22.65 -0.01
N LEU A 28 4.71 -22.23 0.20
CA LEU A 28 5.02 -21.02 0.95
C LEU A 28 4.51 -19.77 0.23
N THR A 29 4.69 -19.70 -1.09
CA THR A 29 4.21 -18.59 -1.92
C THR A 29 2.69 -18.51 -1.91
N ASP A 30 1.99 -19.63 -2.08
CA ASP A 30 0.53 -19.69 -2.04
C ASP A 30 -0.02 -19.27 -0.68
N ALA A 31 0.63 -19.72 0.41
CA ALA A 31 0.27 -19.31 1.77
C ALA A 31 0.47 -17.80 1.99
N ALA A 32 1.55 -17.22 1.46
CA ALA A 32 1.79 -15.78 1.55
C ALA A 32 0.71 -14.97 0.80
N TRP A 33 0.30 -15.42 -0.39
CA TRP A 33 -0.80 -14.80 -1.12
C TRP A 33 -2.13 -14.92 -0.38
N ALA A 34 -2.47 -16.11 0.11
CA ALA A 34 -3.71 -16.31 0.88
C ALA A 34 -3.75 -15.44 2.14
N ALA A 35 -2.62 -15.30 2.85
CA ALA A 35 -2.51 -14.42 4.01
C ALA A 35 -2.65 -12.94 3.63
N ALA A 36 -2.04 -12.50 2.53
CA ALA A 36 -2.16 -11.13 2.04
C ALA A 36 -3.60 -10.78 1.63
N ASP A 37 -4.29 -11.69 0.94
CA ASP A 37 -5.69 -11.50 0.53
C ASP A 37 -6.64 -11.47 1.73
N PHE A 38 -6.45 -12.39 2.68
CA PHE A 38 -7.18 -12.39 3.94
C PHE A 38 -6.95 -11.10 4.73
N GLY A 39 -5.69 -10.68 4.88
CA GLY A 39 -5.33 -9.45 5.58
C GLY A 39 -5.94 -8.21 4.93
N ARG A 40 -5.84 -8.09 3.60
CA ARG A 40 -6.40 -6.97 2.82
C ARG A 40 -7.91 -6.84 3.04
N ALA A 41 -8.65 -7.94 2.92
CA ALA A 41 -10.11 -7.93 3.08
C ALA A 41 -10.53 -7.49 4.50
N ASN A 42 -9.84 -8.00 5.53
CA ASN A 42 -10.14 -7.63 6.90
C ASN A 42 -9.74 -6.19 7.23
N GLN A 43 -8.61 -5.71 6.71
CA GLN A 43 -8.15 -4.35 6.94
C GLN A 43 -9.11 -3.33 6.33
N LEU A 44 -9.53 -3.52 5.08
CA LEU A 44 -10.51 -2.64 4.43
C LEU A 44 -11.83 -2.57 5.22
N LYS A 45 -12.31 -3.73 5.69
CA LYS A 45 -13.48 -3.78 6.57
C LYS A 45 -13.25 -3.01 7.88
N LYS A 46 -12.06 -3.12 8.47
CA LYS A 46 -11.71 -2.39 9.70
C LYS A 46 -11.62 -0.88 9.49
N GLU A 47 -11.14 -0.43 8.34
CA GLU A 47 -11.10 1.00 8.00
C GLU A 47 -12.51 1.61 8.07
N ASP A 48 -13.51 0.97 7.45
CA ASP A 48 -14.90 1.42 7.49
C ASP A 48 -15.48 1.39 8.92
N GLU A 49 -15.31 0.26 9.62
CA GLU A 49 -15.80 0.09 10.99
C GLU A 49 -15.19 1.11 11.96
N LEU A 50 -13.90 1.42 11.82
CA LEU A 50 -13.19 2.32 12.71
C LEU A 50 -13.56 3.78 12.48
N VAL A 51 -13.85 4.21 11.24
CA VAL A 51 -14.39 5.56 11.01
C VAL A 51 -15.72 5.74 11.75
N ALA A 52 -16.63 4.76 11.66
CA ALA A 52 -17.91 4.81 12.36
C ALA A 52 -17.71 4.81 13.89
N PHE A 53 -16.87 3.91 14.40
CA PHE A 53 -16.56 3.83 15.83
C PHE A 53 -15.96 5.13 16.37
N LEU A 54 -14.99 5.73 15.68
CA LEU A 54 -14.33 6.95 16.15
C LEU A 54 -15.29 8.14 16.15
N LYS A 55 -16.21 8.25 15.18
CA LYS A 55 -17.28 9.24 15.19
C LYS A 55 -18.22 9.06 16.38
N ASP A 56 -18.60 7.82 16.72
CA ASP A 56 -19.40 7.51 17.92
C ASP A 56 -18.67 7.90 19.22
N LYS A 57 -17.33 7.76 19.25
CA LYS A 57 -16.49 8.25 20.35
C LYS A 57 -16.29 9.77 20.37
N GLY A 58 -16.96 10.51 19.50
CA GLY A 58 -16.97 11.97 19.50
C GLY A 58 -15.84 12.61 18.69
N LEU A 59 -15.09 11.84 17.89
CA LEU A 59 -14.09 12.43 16.99
C LEU A 59 -14.78 13.04 15.77
N SER A 60 -14.44 14.30 15.48
CA SER A 60 -14.78 14.93 14.21
C SER A 60 -13.85 14.42 13.12
N ILE A 61 -14.38 13.64 12.18
CA ILE A 61 -13.66 13.12 11.02
C ILE A 61 -14.22 13.79 9.76
N TYR A 62 -13.35 14.44 8.99
CA TYR A 62 -13.70 15.20 7.80
C TYR A 62 -12.76 14.88 6.63
N GLU A 63 -13.23 15.19 5.43
CA GLU A 63 -12.43 15.11 4.21
C GLU A 63 -11.89 16.50 3.86
N PRO A 64 -10.57 16.68 3.68
CA PRO A 64 -9.99 17.95 3.24
C PRO A 64 -10.14 18.11 1.72
N ASP A 65 -9.65 19.23 1.18
CA ASP A 65 -9.45 19.37 -0.27
C ASP A 65 -8.34 18.40 -0.73
N VAL A 66 -8.74 17.20 -1.15
CA VAL A 66 -7.84 16.14 -1.59
C VAL A 66 -7.08 16.54 -2.86
N ALA A 67 -7.68 17.34 -3.75
CA ALA A 67 -7.03 17.79 -4.97
C ALA A 67 -5.89 18.75 -4.66
N ALA A 68 -6.12 19.75 -3.80
CA ALA A 68 -5.08 20.68 -3.36
C ALA A 68 -3.92 19.94 -2.65
N PHE A 69 -4.24 18.99 -1.76
CA PHE A 69 -3.23 18.15 -1.11
C PHE A 69 -2.41 17.34 -2.12
N ARG A 70 -3.06 16.69 -3.09
CA ARG A 70 -2.39 15.87 -4.11
C ARG A 70 -1.44 16.72 -4.96
N SER A 71 -1.90 17.87 -5.47
CA SER A 71 -1.09 18.76 -6.28
C SER A 71 0.13 19.29 -5.52
N ALA A 72 -0.05 19.71 -4.26
CA ALA A 72 1.04 20.22 -3.44
C ALA A 72 2.11 19.15 -3.17
N VAL A 73 1.70 17.94 -2.77
CA VAL A 73 2.63 16.85 -2.44
C VAL A 73 3.32 16.32 -3.71
N GLN A 74 2.61 16.18 -4.83
CA GLN A 74 3.20 15.74 -6.09
C GLN A 74 4.32 16.69 -6.55
N ALA A 75 4.08 18.00 -6.50
CA ALA A 75 5.10 19.01 -6.82
C ALA A 75 6.32 18.91 -5.89
N ALA A 76 6.09 18.70 -4.59
CA ALA A 76 7.16 18.56 -3.61
C ALA A 76 8.06 17.34 -3.90
N TYR A 77 7.46 16.17 -4.21
CA TYR A 77 8.24 14.97 -4.51
C TYR A 77 8.99 15.07 -5.85
N LEU A 78 8.36 15.60 -6.91
CA LEU A 78 9.02 15.79 -8.20
C LEU A 78 10.23 16.73 -8.11
N GLY A 79 10.20 17.70 -7.19
CA GLY A 79 11.33 18.58 -6.91
C GLY A 79 12.38 18.03 -5.93
N SER A 80 12.17 16.84 -5.36
CA SER A 80 13.03 16.28 -4.29
C SER A 80 14.15 15.40 -4.84
N ASP A 81 15.14 15.11 -3.98
CA ASP A 81 16.19 14.13 -4.31
C ASP A 81 15.66 12.71 -4.48
N TYR A 82 14.47 12.39 -3.93
CA TYR A 82 13.84 11.09 -4.09
C TYR A 82 13.47 10.82 -5.55
N ALA A 83 12.94 11.83 -6.26
CA ALA A 83 12.53 11.67 -7.65
C ALA A 83 13.69 11.36 -8.59
N LYS A 84 14.92 11.76 -8.22
CA LYS A 84 16.13 11.52 -9.01
C LYS A 84 16.50 10.05 -9.14
N THR A 85 16.07 9.21 -8.19
CA THR A 85 16.37 7.76 -8.20
C THR A 85 15.25 6.94 -8.81
N TRP A 86 14.13 7.57 -9.19
CA TRP A 86 13.02 6.88 -9.81
C TRP A 86 13.39 6.44 -11.22
N PRO A 87 13.15 5.17 -11.59
CA PRO A 87 13.37 4.73 -12.95
C PRO A 87 12.54 5.54 -13.93
N GLU A 88 13.14 5.89 -15.07
CA GLU A 88 12.48 6.67 -16.12
C GLU A 88 11.16 6.01 -16.56
N GLY A 89 10.09 6.80 -16.60
CA GLY A 89 8.74 6.36 -16.97
C GLY A 89 8.03 5.46 -15.95
N ALA A 90 8.63 5.14 -14.80
CA ALA A 90 7.97 4.29 -13.79
C ALA A 90 6.73 4.96 -13.19
N LEU A 91 6.82 6.26 -12.86
CA LEU A 91 5.69 7.01 -12.30
C LEU A 91 4.48 7.03 -13.25
N ASP A 92 4.71 7.30 -14.53
CA ASP A 92 3.63 7.34 -15.53
C ASP A 92 2.96 5.97 -15.71
N LYS A 93 3.76 4.90 -15.73
CA LYS A 93 3.26 3.52 -15.79
C LYS A 93 2.42 3.17 -14.56
N ILE A 94 2.87 3.52 -13.36
CA ILE A 94 2.12 3.28 -12.13
C ILE A 94 0.79 4.05 -12.15
N ASN A 95 0.80 5.33 -12.55
CA ASN A 95 -0.41 6.14 -12.67
C ASN A 95 -1.42 5.53 -13.66
N ALA A 96 -0.94 4.94 -14.76
CA ALA A 96 -1.80 4.29 -15.75
C ALA A 96 -2.50 3.01 -15.24
N LEU A 97 -1.97 2.36 -14.20
CA LEU A 97 -2.57 1.17 -13.59
C LEU A 97 -3.67 1.49 -12.56
N GLY A 98 -3.73 2.74 -12.10
CA GLY A 98 -4.65 3.19 -11.05
C GLY A 98 -5.98 3.79 -11.55
N ASN A 99 -6.22 3.78 -12.86
CA ASN A 99 -7.46 4.27 -13.50
C ASN A 99 -8.46 3.15 -13.75
#